data_AF-A0A6A7LG49-F1
#
_entry.id   AF-A0A6A7LG49-F1
#
_cell.length_a   1.000
_cell.length_b   1.000
_cell.length_c   1.000
_cell.angle_alpha   90.00
_cell.angle_beta   90.00
_cell.angle_gamma   90.00
#
_symmetry.space_group_name_H-M   'P 1'
#
loop_
_entity.id
_entity.type
_entity.pdbx_description
1 polymer ?
#
loop_
_entity_poly.entity_id
_entity_poly.type
_entity_poly.pdbx_seq_one_letter_code
_entity_poly.pdbx_strand_id
1 'polypeptide(L)'
;MRIKSPWYVELSGLRDFGRLVCALERIPLPSFALSLNGAPAFAVQVDFVNGRPVIFFVKNEVGRVGEYLAYRVVGEVEEVTLVDYVSNPTFVYSPIVKIDKSPKSFSRSSKVSSVFEYVAIRLMDLSSLAKVCAYKTIYEEPPLPLLVFEQKIENQIKYIIGAPMSVSESDTISYFYYVVVNESPTASFLRYSSQKSEATSFYNRIDEHGYIYLKLIRLAKPHPLVRSLEFS
;
A
#
# COMPACT_ATOMS: atom_id res chain seq x y z
N MET A 1 15.16 -12.22 -21.51
CA MET A 1 15.01 -12.09 -20.04
C MET A 1 13.74 -12.84 -19.61
N ARG A 2 13.81 -13.82 -18.71
CA ARG A 2 12.63 -14.58 -18.24
C ARG A 2 11.90 -13.73 -17.20
N ILE A 3 10.66 -13.32 -17.48
CA ILE A 3 9.82 -12.58 -16.52
C ILE A 3 9.52 -13.52 -15.34
N LYS A 4 10.01 -13.17 -14.15
CA LYS A 4 9.70 -13.89 -12.91
C LYS A 4 8.25 -13.58 -12.50
N SER A 5 7.60 -14.53 -11.83
CA SER A 5 6.26 -14.33 -11.30
C SER A 5 6.20 -13.15 -10.31
N PRO A 6 5.15 -12.32 -10.36
CA PRO A 6 4.96 -11.23 -9.41
C PRO A 6 4.66 -11.71 -7.99
N TRP A 7 4.93 -10.84 -7.03
CA TRP A 7 4.41 -10.95 -5.67
C TRP A 7 3.05 -10.27 -5.58
N TYR A 8 2.04 -11.05 -5.21
CA TYR A 8 0.70 -10.54 -5.03
C TYR A 8 0.43 -10.22 -3.57
N VAL A 9 -0.01 -9.00 -3.30
CA VAL A 9 -0.38 -8.50 -1.98
C VAL A 9 -1.85 -8.12 -1.99
N GLU A 10 -2.67 -8.88 -1.26
CA GLU A 10 -4.12 -8.66 -1.20
C GLU A 10 -4.45 -7.55 -0.21
N LEU A 11 -5.16 -6.52 -0.66
CA LEU A 11 -5.68 -5.43 0.15
C LEU A 11 -7.01 -5.83 0.80
N SER A 12 -7.33 -5.23 1.96
CA SER A 12 -8.59 -5.53 2.68
C SER A 12 -9.85 -5.09 1.95
N GLY A 13 -9.76 -4.08 1.08
CA GLY A 13 -10.94 -3.59 0.37
C GLY A 13 -10.67 -2.47 -0.62
N LEU A 14 -11.72 -2.08 -1.33
CA LEU A 14 -11.65 -1.08 -2.40
C LEU A 14 -11.22 0.30 -1.88
N ARG A 15 -11.54 0.63 -0.63
CA ARG A 15 -11.08 1.88 0.02
C ARG A 15 -9.56 1.93 0.14
N ASP A 16 -8.94 0.87 0.65
CA ASP A 16 -7.48 0.79 0.74
C ASP A 16 -6.82 0.78 -0.65
N PHE A 17 -7.46 0.16 -1.66
CA PHE A 17 -7.00 0.22 -3.05
C PHE A 17 -7.06 1.65 -3.61
N GLY A 18 -8.18 2.36 -3.43
CA GLY A 18 -8.32 3.75 -3.85
C GLY A 18 -7.34 4.68 -3.15
N ARG A 19 -7.12 4.50 -1.85
CA ARG A 19 -6.12 5.25 -1.10
C ARG A 19 -4.71 5.01 -1.65
N LEU A 20 -4.36 3.76 -1.96
CA LEU A 20 -3.07 3.40 -2.52
C LEU A 20 -2.80 4.13 -3.84
N VAL A 21 -3.75 4.06 -4.79
CA VAL A 21 -3.54 4.54 -6.17
C VAL A 21 -3.86 6.03 -6.38
N CYS A 22 -4.63 6.66 -5.49
CA CYS A 22 -5.04 8.06 -5.67
C CYS A 22 -4.55 9.01 -4.57
N ALA A 23 -4.66 8.62 -3.29
CA ALA A 23 -4.47 9.59 -2.20
C ALA A 23 -3.01 10.09 -2.16
N LEU A 24 -2.81 11.40 -2.06
CA LEU A 24 -1.49 12.03 -1.93
C LEU A 24 -0.51 11.68 -3.08
N GLU A 25 -1.02 11.13 -4.18
CA GLU A 25 -0.24 10.88 -5.39
C GLU A 25 -0.15 12.17 -6.21
N ARG A 26 1.07 12.52 -6.66
CA ARG A 26 1.24 13.62 -7.63
C ARG A 26 0.54 13.30 -8.95
N ILE A 27 0.63 12.03 -9.35
CA ILE A 27 -0.06 11.47 -10.52
C ILE A 27 -0.67 10.15 -10.05
N PRO A 28 -2.00 10.00 -10.06
CA PRO A 28 -2.65 8.76 -9.66
C PRO A 28 -2.11 7.57 -10.44
N LEU A 29 -1.82 6.47 -9.74
CA LEU A 29 -1.27 5.27 -10.36
C LEU A 29 -2.32 4.63 -11.28
N PRO A 30 -1.98 4.27 -12.53
CA PRO A 30 -2.88 3.49 -13.37
C PRO A 30 -3.20 2.14 -12.74
N SER A 31 -4.48 1.83 -12.64
CA SER A 31 -4.98 0.56 -12.13
C SER A 31 -5.28 -0.39 -13.29
N PHE A 32 -5.22 -1.69 -13.04
CA PHE A 32 -5.56 -2.73 -14.00
C PHE A 32 -6.79 -3.49 -13.52
N ALA A 33 -7.75 -3.71 -14.42
CA ALA A 33 -8.82 -4.68 -14.21
C ALA A 33 -8.46 -5.98 -14.93
N LEU A 34 -8.35 -7.09 -14.18
CA LEU A 34 -7.97 -8.39 -14.72
C LEU A 34 -8.60 -9.55 -13.95
N SER A 35 -8.45 -10.77 -14.48
CA SER A 35 -8.78 -12.00 -13.76
C SER A 35 -7.53 -12.56 -13.06
N LEU A 36 -7.57 -12.62 -11.73
CA LEU A 36 -6.55 -13.26 -10.90
C LEU A 36 -7.10 -14.59 -10.37
N ASN A 37 -6.48 -15.71 -10.76
CA ASN A 37 -6.91 -17.06 -10.41
C ASN A 37 -8.40 -17.33 -10.75
N GLY A 38 -8.88 -16.77 -11.86
CA GLY A 38 -10.28 -16.90 -12.30
C GLY A 38 -11.25 -15.90 -11.67
N ALA A 39 -10.82 -15.10 -10.70
CA ALA A 39 -11.67 -14.08 -10.05
C ALA A 39 -11.35 -12.67 -10.58
N PRO A 40 -12.36 -11.82 -10.82
CA PRO A 40 -12.15 -10.43 -11.21
C PRO A 40 -11.49 -9.65 -10.07
N ALA A 41 -10.51 -8.82 -10.42
CA ALA A 41 -9.74 -8.02 -9.47
C ALA A 41 -9.28 -6.70 -10.09
N PHE A 42 -9.05 -5.71 -9.22
CA PHE A 42 -8.26 -4.54 -9.53
C PHE A 42 -6.85 -4.74 -9.00
N ALA A 43 -5.84 -4.35 -9.77
CA ALA A 43 -4.45 -4.48 -9.38
C ALA A 43 -3.63 -3.25 -9.77
N VAL A 44 -2.53 -3.02 -9.05
CA VAL A 44 -1.55 -1.99 -9.35
C VAL A 44 -0.16 -2.53 -9.04
N GLN A 45 0.80 -2.26 -9.92
CA GLN A 45 2.21 -2.53 -9.64
C GLN A 45 2.80 -1.28 -8.97
N VAL A 46 3.39 -1.44 -7.78
CA VAL A 46 3.93 -0.30 -7.03
C VAL A 46 5.44 -0.35 -6.85
N ASP A 47 6.07 -1.53 -6.94
CA ASP A 47 7.50 -1.67 -6.69
C ASP A 47 8.08 -2.92 -7.38
N PHE A 48 9.40 -3.08 -7.31
CA PHE A 48 10.14 -4.27 -7.66
C PHE A 48 11.01 -4.74 -6.49
N VAL A 49 10.97 -6.05 -6.21
CA VAL A 49 11.86 -6.68 -5.23
C VAL A 49 12.60 -7.82 -5.93
N ASN A 50 13.93 -7.78 -5.94
CA ASN A 50 14.76 -8.80 -6.59
C ASN A 50 14.41 -9.07 -8.07
N GLY A 51 14.03 -8.01 -8.78
CA GLY A 51 13.57 -8.05 -10.18
C GLY A 51 12.21 -8.71 -10.38
N ARG A 52 11.39 -8.82 -9.32
CA ARG A 52 10.00 -9.29 -9.36
C ARG A 52 9.06 -8.12 -9.07
N PRO A 53 8.02 -7.90 -9.90
CA PRO A 53 7.01 -6.89 -9.59
C PRO A 53 6.28 -7.21 -8.29
N VAL A 54 6.04 -6.20 -7.46
CA VAL A 54 5.11 -6.27 -6.33
C VAL A 54 3.79 -5.65 -6.77
N ILE A 55 2.77 -6.50 -6.85
CA ILE A 55 1.42 -6.17 -7.32
C ILE A 55 0.47 -6.20 -6.14
N PHE A 56 -0.10 -5.05 -5.82
CA PHE A 56 -1.20 -4.95 -4.87
C PHE A 56 -2.51 -5.15 -5.60
N PHE A 57 -3.44 -5.87 -4.98
CA PHE A 57 -4.73 -6.13 -5.61
C PHE A 57 -5.88 -6.18 -4.61
N VAL A 58 -7.09 -5.93 -5.10
CA VAL A 58 -8.34 -6.15 -4.38
C VAL A 58 -9.30 -6.93 -5.29
N LYS A 59 -10.04 -7.87 -4.71
CA LYS A 59 -11.08 -8.61 -5.43
C LYS A 59 -12.23 -7.66 -5.81
N ASN A 60 -12.73 -7.80 -7.03
CA ASN A 60 -13.89 -7.07 -7.50
C ASN A 60 -15.15 -7.93 -7.37
N GLU A 61 -15.74 -7.95 -6.19
CA GLU A 61 -16.90 -8.79 -5.88
C GLU A 61 -18.19 -8.30 -6.58
N VAL A 62 -18.25 -7.02 -6.95
CA VAL A 62 -19.43 -6.40 -7.57
C VAL A 62 -19.49 -6.67 -9.09
N GLY A 63 -18.37 -7.06 -9.72
CA GLY A 63 -18.28 -7.33 -11.15
C GLY A 63 -18.33 -6.08 -12.05
N ARG A 64 -18.61 -4.89 -11.50
CA ARG A 64 -18.52 -3.61 -12.21
C ARG A 64 -17.06 -3.17 -12.29
N VAL A 65 -16.61 -2.70 -13.45
CA VAL A 65 -15.24 -2.22 -13.65
C VAL A 65 -15.17 -0.69 -13.77
N GLY A 66 -16.10 -0.07 -14.49
CA GLY A 66 -15.99 1.36 -14.84
C GLY A 66 -14.82 1.64 -15.80
N GLU A 67 -14.49 2.92 -15.97
CA GLU A 67 -13.30 3.42 -16.68
C GLU A 67 -12.28 4.06 -15.72
N TYR A 68 -12.74 4.56 -14.57
CA TYR A 68 -11.92 5.21 -13.56
C TYR A 68 -12.31 4.80 -12.15
N LEU A 69 -11.33 4.78 -11.25
CA LEU A 69 -11.53 4.75 -9.81
C LEU A 69 -11.42 6.18 -9.28
N ALA A 70 -12.52 6.72 -8.79
CA ALA A 70 -12.59 8.04 -8.20
C ALA A 70 -12.38 7.96 -6.68
N TYR A 71 -11.51 8.80 -6.16
CA TYR A 71 -11.14 8.89 -4.74
C TYR A 71 -11.23 10.33 -4.25
N ARG A 72 -11.81 10.56 -3.07
CA ARG A 72 -11.67 11.84 -2.36
C ARG A 72 -11.77 11.66 -0.85
N VAL A 73 -11.28 12.66 -0.13
CA VAL A 73 -11.51 12.83 1.30
C VAL A 73 -12.22 14.16 1.50
N VAL A 74 -13.40 14.13 2.13
CA VAL A 74 -14.17 15.33 2.47
C VAL A 74 -14.43 15.32 3.98
N GLY A 75 -13.78 16.24 4.70
CA GLY A 75 -13.72 16.16 6.16
C GLY A 75 -13.06 14.84 6.58
N GLU A 76 -13.75 14.05 7.39
CA GLU A 76 -13.28 12.73 7.85
C GLU A 76 -13.78 11.57 6.97
N VAL A 77 -14.56 11.86 5.93
CA VAL A 77 -15.19 10.84 5.10
C VAL A 77 -14.32 10.56 3.88
N GLU A 78 -13.90 9.31 3.75
CA GLU A 78 -13.25 8.79 2.57
C GLU A 78 -14.28 8.15 1.62
N GLU A 79 -14.28 8.62 0.37
CA GLU A 79 -15.15 8.12 -0.68
C GLU A 79 -14.33 7.49 -1.81
N VAL A 80 -14.71 6.26 -2.18
CA VAL A 80 -14.12 5.53 -3.31
C VAL A 80 -15.24 4.93 -4.15
N THR A 81 -15.22 5.20 -5.45
CA THR A 81 -16.27 4.72 -6.38
C THR A 81 -15.73 4.47 -7.78
N LEU A 82 -16.39 3.58 -8.51
CA LEU A 82 -16.10 3.29 -9.91
C LEU A 82 -17.00 4.15 -10.80
N VAL A 83 -16.42 4.80 -11.80
CA VAL A 83 -17.12 5.73 -12.70
C VAL A 83 -16.70 5.51 -14.14
N ASP A 84 -17.59 5.86 -15.07
CA ASP A 84 -17.37 5.67 -16.50
C ASP A 84 -16.74 6.91 -17.17
N TYR A 85 -16.74 8.05 -16.49
CA TYR A 85 -16.17 9.31 -16.98
C TYR A 85 -15.77 10.24 -15.83
N VAL A 86 -14.78 11.11 -16.09
CA VAL A 86 -14.36 12.17 -15.17
C VAL A 86 -15.36 13.32 -15.27
N SER A 87 -16.06 13.63 -14.17
CA SER A 87 -17.09 14.68 -14.16
C SER A 87 -17.00 15.62 -12.97
N ASN A 88 -16.52 15.15 -11.82
CA ASN A 88 -16.39 15.95 -10.62
C ASN A 88 -14.92 16.21 -10.30
N PRO A 89 -14.43 17.46 -10.42
CA PRO A 89 -13.01 17.78 -10.19
C PRO A 89 -12.57 17.67 -8.73
N THR A 90 -13.50 17.50 -7.77
CA THR A 90 -13.13 17.28 -6.36
C THR A 90 -12.55 15.89 -6.11
N PHE A 91 -12.68 14.98 -7.07
CA PHE A 91 -12.11 13.64 -7.00
C PHE A 91 -10.76 13.58 -7.71
N VAL A 92 -9.90 12.72 -7.18
CA VAL A 92 -8.70 12.22 -7.83
C VAL A 92 -9.06 10.92 -8.55
N TYR A 93 -8.66 10.77 -9.81
CA TYR A 93 -9.05 9.64 -10.64
C TYR A 93 -7.85 8.80 -11.04
N SER A 94 -7.87 7.51 -10.68
CA SER A 94 -6.96 6.51 -11.24
C SER A 94 -7.63 5.88 -12.46
N PRO A 95 -6.99 5.90 -13.65
CA PRO A 95 -7.55 5.23 -14.82
C PRO A 95 -7.50 3.71 -14.65
N ILE A 96 -8.53 3.02 -15.14
CA ILE A 96 -8.64 1.56 -15.07
C ILE A 96 -8.39 0.97 -16.46
N VAL A 97 -7.22 0.35 -16.62
CA VAL A 97 -6.84 -0.36 -17.84
C VAL A 97 -7.38 -1.79 -17.80
N LYS A 98 -8.26 -2.13 -18.75
CA LYS A 98 -8.88 -3.46 -18.85
C LYS A 98 -7.95 -4.43 -19.57
N ILE A 99 -7.55 -5.50 -18.89
CA ILE A 99 -6.64 -6.51 -19.43
C ILE A 99 -7.44 -7.73 -19.89
N ASP A 100 -7.46 -7.97 -21.20
CA ASP A 100 -8.08 -9.17 -21.80
C ASP A 100 -7.28 -10.44 -21.49
N LYS A 101 -5.95 -10.39 -21.68
CA LYS A 101 -5.05 -11.53 -21.45
C LYS A 101 -3.80 -11.11 -20.70
N SER A 102 -3.65 -11.63 -19.48
CA SER A 102 -2.41 -11.48 -18.72
C SER A 102 -1.32 -12.44 -19.25
N PRO A 103 -0.03 -12.05 -19.22
CA PRO A 103 1.05 -12.99 -19.51
C PRO A 103 0.98 -14.23 -18.61
N LYS A 104 1.28 -15.43 -19.14
CA LYS A 104 1.22 -16.68 -18.36
C LYS A 104 2.13 -16.70 -17.11
N SER A 105 3.11 -15.80 -17.03
CA SER A 105 3.95 -15.61 -15.83
C SER A 105 3.20 -14.97 -14.66
N PHE A 106 2.12 -14.21 -14.93
CA PHE A 106 1.30 -13.54 -13.92
C PHE A 106 0.31 -14.49 -13.25
N SER A 107 -0.14 -15.54 -13.94
CA SER A 107 -1.09 -16.53 -13.38
C SER A 107 -0.44 -17.53 -12.43
N ARG A 108 0.89 -17.60 -12.39
CA ARG A 108 1.62 -18.39 -11.40
C ARG A 108 2.00 -17.46 -10.27
N SER A 109 1.40 -17.62 -9.10
CA SER A 109 2.00 -17.03 -7.89
C SER A 109 3.39 -17.64 -7.75
N SER A 110 4.41 -16.82 -7.54
CA SER A 110 5.71 -17.36 -7.14
C SER A 110 5.50 -18.25 -5.91
N LYS A 111 5.89 -19.52 -6.00
CA LYS A 111 6.13 -20.30 -4.78
C LYS A 111 7.07 -19.45 -3.94
N VAL A 112 6.67 -19.10 -2.72
CA VAL A 112 7.53 -18.41 -1.76
C VAL A 112 8.77 -19.27 -1.60
N SER A 113 9.85 -18.94 -2.32
CA SER A 113 11.15 -19.55 -2.04
C SER A 113 11.50 -19.16 -0.61
N SER A 114 12.14 -20.05 0.12
CA SER A 114 12.63 -19.81 1.49
C SER A 114 13.66 -18.68 1.62
N VAL A 115 13.91 -17.93 0.55
CA VAL A 115 14.78 -16.76 0.52
C VAL A 115 13.91 -15.54 0.85
N PHE A 116 14.11 -15.02 2.07
CA PHE A 116 13.50 -13.80 2.58
C PHE A 116 13.82 -12.61 1.67
N GLU A 117 12.82 -11.80 1.30
CA GLU A 117 13.04 -10.71 0.35
C GLU A 117 13.12 -9.33 1.01
N TYR A 118 12.47 -9.13 2.16
CA TYR A 118 12.72 -7.96 3.01
C TYR A 118 13.48 -8.33 4.27
N VAL A 119 14.48 -7.51 4.60
CA VAL A 119 15.09 -7.48 5.93
C VAL A 119 14.20 -6.59 6.81
N ALA A 120 13.50 -7.21 7.77
CA ALA A 120 12.60 -6.50 8.67
C ALA A 120 13.36 -5.77 9.77
N ILE A 121 13.11 -4.47 9.93
CA ILE A 121 13.72 -3.61 10.95
C ILE A 121 12.62 -3.04 11.84
N ARG A 122 12.61 -3.46 13.11
CA ARG A 122 11.68 -2.93 14.10
C ARG A 122 12.14 -1.55 14.56
N LEU A 123 11.25 -0.58 14.48
CA LEU A 123 11.46 0.78 14.96
C LEU A 123 10.85 0.95 16.35
N MET A 124 11.35 1.97 17.06
CA MET A 124 10.94 2.28 18.43
C MET A 124 9.50 2.81 18.50
N ASP A 125 9.11 3.67 17.54
CA ASP A 125 7.84 4.38 17.58
C ASP A 125 7.34 4.80 16.18
N LEU A 126 6.08 5.25 16.13
CA LEU A 126 5.44 5.75 14.92
C LEU A 126 6.14 6.98 14.33
N SER A 127 6.78 7.81 15.17
CA SER A 127 7.50 9.01 14.73
C SER A 127 8.72 8.64 13.87
N SER A 128 9.45 7.61 14.27
CA SER A 128 10.58 7.06 13.52
C SER A 128 10.12 6.45 12.21
N LEU A 129 9.02 5.69 12.22
CA LEU A 129 8.44 5.13 11.00
C LEU A 129 7.92 6.22 10.05
N ALA A 130 7.33 7.29 10.58
CA ALA A 130 6.85 8.41 9.79
C ALA A 130 7.98 9.12 9.04
N LYS A 131 9.17 9.27 9.65
CA LYS A 131 10.36 9.82 8.98
C LYS A 131 10.78 8.97 7.78
N VAL A 132 10.78 7.64 7.93
CA VAL A 132 11.08 6.70 6.83
C VAL A 132 10.09 6.83 5.69
N CYS A 133 8.82 7.13 5.97
CA CYS A 133 7.80 7.21 4.92
C CYS A 133 7.72 8.62 4.30
N ALA A 134 8.07 9.66 5.05
CA ALA A 134 7.96 11.05 4.66
C ALA A 134 9.18 11.58 3.88
N TYR A 135 10.34 10.90 3.88
CA TYR A 135 11.58 11.46 3.32
C TYR A 135 11.47 11.90 1.85
N LYS A 136 10.66 11.19 1.05
CA LYS A 136 10.37 11.50 -0.36
C LYS A 136 9.58 12.79 -0.55
N THR A 137 8.78 13.18 0.44
CA THR A 137 7.93 14.37 0.36
C THR A 137 8.73 15.67 0.28
N ILE A 138 9.98 15.66 0.76
CA ILE A 138 10.93 16.78 0.62
C ILE A 138 11.22 17.09 -0.85
N TYR A 139 11.14 16.08 -1.72
CA TYR A 139 11.39 16.18 -3.15
C TYR A 139 10.10 16.17 -3.98
N GLU A 140 8.96 16.54 -3.37
CA GLU A 140 7.63 16.52 -4.00
C GLU A 140 7.22 15.15 -4.56
N GLU A 141 7.81 14.07 -4.04
CA GLU A 141 7.40 12.70 -4.31
C GLU A 141 6.33 12.25 -3.31
N PRO A 142 5.42 11.34 -3.71
CA PRO A 142 4.43 10.78 -2.81
C PRO A 142 5.12 10.05 -1.64
N PRO A 143 4.53 10.09 -0.42
CA PRO A 143 5.05 9.35 0.72
C PRO A 143 4.94 7.84 0.49
N LEU A 144 5.85 7.07 1.09
CA LEU A 144 5.74 5.61 1.08
C LEU A 144 4.44 5.17 1.78
N PRO A 145 3.68 4.22 1.22
CA PRO A 145 2.47 3.71 1.86
C PRO A 145 2.84 2.89 3.10
N LEU A 146 2.17 3.17 4.22
CA LEU A 146 2.24 2.38 5.43
C LEU A 146 1.31 1.18 5.30
N LEU A 147 1.86 -0.02 5.16
CA LEU A 147 1.10 -1.25 5.12
C LEU A 147 0.68 -1.65 6.54
N VAL A 148 -0.59 -2.00 6.71
CA VAL A 148 -1.17 -2.41 7.99
C VAL A 148 -1.68 -3.84 7.87
N PHE A 149 -1.22 -4.74 8.72
CA PHE A 149 -1.70 -6.11 8.74
C PHE A 149 -1.63 -6.74 10.13
N GLU A 150 -2.53 -7.69 10.35
CA GLU A 150 -2.54 -8.51 11.56
C GLU A 150 -1.38 -9.52 11.54
N GLN A 151 -0.72 -9.70 12.68
CA GLN A 151 0.31 -10.71 12.87
C GLN A 151 0.17 -11.35 14.25
N LYS A 152 0.28 -12.68 14.30
CA LYS A 152 0.43 -13.40 15.57
C LYS A 152 1.88 -13.30 16.04
N ILE A 153 2.08 -12.73 17.23
CA ILE A 153 3.38 -12.59 17.92
C ILE A 153 3.20 -13.13 19.34
N GLU A 154 4.02 -14.08 19.77
CA GLU A 154 3.96 -14.67 21.13
C GLU A 154 2.55 -15.10 21.54
N ASN A 155 1.82 -15.74 20.61
CA ASN A 155 0.42 -16.15 20.78
C ASN A 155 -0.62 -15.02 20.98
N GLN A 156 -0.23 -13.76 20.85
CA GLN A 156 -1.14 -12.62 20.84
C GLN A 156 -1.33 -12.09 19.42
N ILE A 157 -2.55 -11.64 19.12
CA ILE A 157 -2.81 -10.88 17.91
C ILE A 157 -2.26 -9.46 18.12
N LYS A 158 -1.38 -9.03 17.23
CA LYS A 158 -0.83 -7.67 17.16
C LYS A 158 -1.00 -7.15 15.74
N TYR A 159 -0.86 -5.85 15.58
CA TYR A 159 -0.89 -5.22 14.27
C TYR A 159 0.48 -4.65 13.93
N ILE A 160 0.90 -4.90 12.70
CA ILE A 160 2.11 -4.36 12.12
C ILE A 160 1.73 -3.16 11.29
N ILE A 161 2.45 -2.06 11.50
CA ILE A 161 2.42 -0.89 10.63
C ILE A 161 3.83 -0.72 10.11
N GLY A 162 4.03 -0.78 8.79
CA GLY A 162 5.37 -0.70 8.23
C GLY A 162 5.39 -0.36 6.74
N ALA A 163 6.56 -0.01 6.23
CA ALA A 163 6.75 0.35 4.83
C ALA A 163 7.98 -0.34 4.24
N PRO A 164 7.89 -0.83 2.98
CA PRO A 164 9.07 -1.25 2.25
C PRO A 164 9.89 -0.03 1.81
N MET A 165 11.21 -0.14 1.90
CA MET A 165 12.14 0.86 1.38
C MET A 165 13.35 0.16 0.78
N SER A 166 13.65 0.49 -0.47
CA SER A 166 14.88 0.10 -1.16
C SER A 166 15.83 1.30 -1.16
N VAL A 167 17.09 1.09 -0.79
CA VAL A 167 18.10 2.16 -0.67
C VAL A 167 18.63 2.57 -2.05
N SER A 168 18.61 1.67 -3.04
CA SER A 168 18.84 1.97 -4.45
C SER A 168 18.13 0.98 -5.38
N GLU A 169 17.97 1.34 -6.66
CA GLU A 169 17.40 0.47 -7.71
C GLU A 169 18.30 -0.75 -8.04
N SER A 170 19.58 -0.68 -7.69
CA SER A 170 20.56 -1.75 -7.91
C SER A 170 20.73 -2.71 -6.73
N ASP A 171 20.18 -2.37 -5.56
CA ASP A 171 20.45 -3.15 -4.36
C ASP A 171 19.74 -4.50 -4.36
N THR A 172 20.49 -5.50 -3.91
CA THR A 172 20.02 -6.87 -3.69
C THR A 172 19.25 -7.04 -2.38
N ILE A 173 19.16 -5.99 -1.57
CA ILE A 173 18.57 -6.00 -0.24
C ILE A 173 17.51 -4.89 -0.15
N SER A 174 16.27 -5.29 0.08
CA SER A 174 15.18 -4.38 0.41
C SER A 174 14.86 -4.49 1.91
N TYR A 175 14.50 -3.38 2.54
CA TYR A 175 14.15 -3.35 3.96
C TYR A 175 12.65 -3.17 4.16
N PHE A 176 12.14 -3.72 5.26
CA PHE A 176 10.79 -3.44 5.73
C PHE A 176 10.86 -2.84 7.14
N TYR A 177 10.67 -1.53 7.23
CA TYR A 177 10.70 -0.80 8.50
C TYR A 177 9.32 -0.85 9.13
N TYR A 178 9.21 -1.20 10.41
CA TYR A 178 7.91 -1.42 11.01
C TYR A 178 7.84 -1.14 12.51
N VAL A 179 6.63 -0.93 13.01
CA VAL A 179 6.29 -0.90 14.43
C VAL A 179 5.21 -1.94 14.74
N VAL A 180 5.14 -2.34 16.01
CA VAL A 180 4.07 -3.24 16.51
C VAL A 180 3.12 -2.41 17.37
N VAL A 181 1.83 -2.50 17.10
CA VAL A 181 0.77 -1.86 17.88
C VAL A 181 -0.24 -2.91 18.36
N ASN A 182 -0.92 -2.61 19.47
CA ASN A 182 -1.87 -3.54 20.09
C ASN A 182 -3.24 -3.54 19.40
N GLU A 183 -3.59 -2.46 18.72
CA GLU A 183 -4.90 -2.27 18.10
C GLU A 183 -4.75 -1.83 16.65
N SER A 184 -5.65 -2.31 15.79
CA SER A 184 -5.67 -1.89 14.39
C SER A 184 -6.08 -0.43 14.31
N PRO A 185 -5.32 0.44 13.62
CA PRO A 185 -5.75 1.81 13.41
C PRO A 185 -7.04 1.82 12.61
N THR A 186 -8.05 2.55 13.10
CA THR A 186 -9.31 2.79 12.37
C THR A 186 -9.16 3.94 11.36
N ALA A 187 -8.18 4.81 11.57
CA ALA A 187 -7.96 5.98 10.73
C ALA A 187 -7.37 5.64 9.36
N SER A 188 -7.57 6.52 8.39
CA SER A 188 -7.09 6.35 7.00
C SER A 188 -5.65 6.80 6.82
N PHE A 189 -5.17 7.70 7.68
CA PHE A 189 -3.85 8.30 7.58
C PHE A 189 -3.13 8.33 8.93
N LEU A 190 -1.80 8.42 8.85
CA LEU A 190 -0.95 8.87 9.94
C LEU A 190 -0.53 10.31 9.62
N ARG A 191 -0.82 11.26 10.51
CA ARG A 191 -0.26 12.62 10.39
C ARG A 191 1.05 12.70 11.15
N TYR A 192 2.00 13.45 10.61
CA TYR A 192 3.35 13.64 11.13
C TYR A 192 3.77 15.10 10.97
N SER A 193 4.49 15.65 11.93
CA SER A 193 5.11 16.98 11.78
C SER A 193 6.61 16.88 11.98
N SER A 194 7.37 17.45 11.05
CA SER A 194 8.83 17.57 11.17
C SER A 194 9.26 18.62 12.19
N GLN A 195 8.34 19.49 12.61
CA GLN A 195 8.62 20.63 13.51
C GLN A 195 8.27 20.33 14.98
N LYS A 196 7.50 19.27 15.26
CA LYS A 196 6.99 18.94 16.60
C LYS A 196 7.19 17.45 16.88
N SER A 197 7.98 17.12 17.90
CA SER A 197 8.36 15.73 18.23
C SER A 197 7.19 14.82 18.58
N GLU A 198 6.13 15.36 19.19
CA GLU A 198 4.95 14.60 19.68
C GLU A 198 3.74 14.63 18.73
N ALA A 199 3.92 15.11 17.49
CA ALA A 199 2.80 15.40 16.60
C ALA A 199 2.40 14.21 15.69
N THR A 200 2.82 12.99 16.02
CA THR A 200 2.48 11.80 15.22
C THR A 200 1.22 11.15 15.76
N SER A 201 0.14 11.15 14.98
CA SER A 201 -1.13 10.55 15.39
C SER A 201 -1.95 10.04 14.22
N PHE A 202 -2.86 9.12 14.50
CA PHE A 202 -3.84 8.65 13.52
C PHE A 202 -4.84 9.75 13.19
N TYR A 203 -5.22 9.88 11.91
CA TYR A 203 -6.09 10.95 11.43
C TYR A 203 -6.88 10.56 10.17
N ASN A 204 -8.05 11.16 9.99
CA ASN A 204 -8.95 10.89 8.84
C ASN A 204 -9.05 12.05 7.84
N ARG A 205 -8.48 13.21 8.17
CA ARG A 205 -8.47 14.38 7.31
C ARG A 205 -7.07 14.62 6.75
N ILE A 206 -7.00 15.41 5.69
CA ILE A 206 -5.74 15.77 5.01
C ILE A 206 -5.63 17.27 4.75
N ASP A 207 -6.41 18.08 5.46
CA ASP A 207 -6.59 19.52 5.21
C ASP A 207 -5.90 20.43 6.23
N GLU A 208 -5.24 19.90 7.25
CA GLU A 208 -4.49 20.72 8.21
C GLU A 208 -3.10 21.06 7.69
N HIS A 209 -2.76 22.34 7.76
CA HIS A 209 -1.43 22.81 7.40
C HIS A 209 -0.37 22.42 8.45
N GLY A 210 0.88 22.30 8.00
CA GLY A 210 2.02 22.00 8.89
C GLY A 210 2.20 20.52 9.23
N TYR A 211 1.38 19.65 8.62
CA TYR A 211 1.47 18.20 8.72
C TYR A 211 1.77 17.56 7.38
N ILE A 212 2.52 16.46 7.45
CA ILE A 212 2.68 15.49 6.38
C ILE A 212 1.73 14.33 6.69
N TYR A 213 0.98 13.90 5.69
CA TYR A 213 0.05 12.77 5.82
C TYR A 213 0.64 11.54 5.15
N LEU A 214 0.50 10.39 5.78
CA LEU A 214 0.99 9.11 5.31
C LEU A 214 -0.19 8.15 5.20
N LYS A 215 -0.32 7.50 4.05
CA LYS A 215 -1.44 6.60 3.77
C LYS A 215 -1.28 5.31 4.58
N LEU A 216 -2.30 4.94 5.34
CA LEU A 216 -2.39 3.59 5.93
C LEU A 216 -3.09 2.68 4.93
N ILE A 217 -2.48 1.59 4.49
CA ILE A 217 -3.02 0.67 3.49
C ILE A 217 -3.18 -0.69 4.16
N ARG A 218 -4.42 -1.10 4.42
CA ARG A 218 -4.70 -2.36 5.10
C ARG A 218 -4.62 -3.53 4.14
N LEU A 219 -3.97 -4.59 4.60
CA LEU A 219 -3.84 -5.85 3.86
C LEU A 219 -4.86 -6.87 4.38
N ALA A 220 -5.34 -7.74 3.50
CA ALA A 220 -6.24 -8.83 3.88
C ALA A 220 -5.50 -9.95 4.66
N LYS A 221 -4.18 -10.04 4.51
CA LYS A 221 -3.30 -11.04 5.12
C LYS A 221 -1.94 -10.43 5.45
N PRO A 222 -1.13 -11.07 6.31
CA PRO A 222 0.25 -10.66 6.53
C PRO A 222 1.01 -10.48 5.21
N HIS A 223 1.89 -9.48 5.15
CA HIS A 223 2.64 -9.20 3.94
C HIS A 223 3.50 -10.43 3.54
N PRO A 224 3.37 -10.95 2.31
CA PRO A 224 3.96 -12.25 1.93
C PRO A 224 5.50 -12.28 1.98
N LEU A 225 6.13 -11.10 1.88
CA LEU A 225 7.59 -10.93 1.93
C LEU A 225 8.14 -10.63 3.35
N VAL A 226 7.27 -10.58 4.36
CA VAL A 226 7.63 -10.28 5.76
C VAL A 226 7.23 -11.48 6.61
N ARG A 227 8.19 -12.38 6.90
CA ARG A 227 7.89 -13.69 7.53
C ARG A 227 8.46 -13.94 8.92
N SER A 228 9.44 -13.15 9.38
CA SER A 228 9.96 -13.25 10.76
C SER A 228 10.01 -11.86 11.38
N LEU A 229 9.02 -11.57 12.21
CA LEU A 229 9.03 -10.41 13.11
C LEU A 229 9.35 -10.85 14.54
N GLU A 230 9.81 -12.10 14.70
CA GLU A 230 10.29 -12.67 15.95
C GLU A 230 11.72 -12.18 16.16
N PHE A 231 11.88 -11.26 17.11
CA PHE A 231 13.17 -10.92 17.67
C PHE A 231 13.33 -11.80 18.90
N SER A 232 14.34 -12.68 18.86
CA SER A 232 14.83 -13.46 20.00
C SER A 232 15.32 -12.59 21.13
#